data_AF-A0A6P0KDT3-F1
#
_entry.id   AF-A0A6P0KDT3-F1
#
_cell.length_a   1.000
_cell.length_b   1.000
_cell.length_c   1.000
_cell.angle_alpha   90.00
_cell.angle_beta   90.00
_cell.angle_gamma   90.00
#
_symmetry.space_group_name_H-M   'P 1'
#
loop_
_entity.id
_entity.type
_entity.pdbx_description
1 polymer ?
#
loop_
_entity_poly.entity_id
_entity_poly.type
_entity_poly.pdbx_seq_one_letter_code
_entity_poly.pdbx_strand_id
1 'polypeptide(L)'
;MTTNLETPTIPTAEQINQTKQAIDGYIGSLFNHPDRRIGAFPYYKFHEPGEAIRGTIMLFHGFSGKPHQLWRLADYLFNNGFNFYQVTLVGHSLIPPDKYWPQIDLKSEYIDPMRKKVRKDQVLQKFISNITSSDTGVTQELKPFQRVALLSRLLIIEPRLLDMKAAIERDDDPDFDRYYISSHLNYLYDARERLNELAAMPGPIYTAGLSVGGAAALALAADRPDRVKKVVAYAPLLRVYDETKRKYVNLAGPLDIKEFSWEQGLSFPVGCFTAVDRFGSVVSSADSIKVLQNIPTFFVLTENEDAADTKFSEQTYKNMGGETKGHCCYIYPESDLVPHPLADPETVSQGMTNQFWQSLYQETFRFLTTGKVEYSNMSNLDQSTDLPTVPQMQ
;
A
#
# COMPACT_ATOMS: atom_id res chain seq x y z
N MET A 1 -11.72 -33.28 -2.70
CA MET A 1 -11.00 -32.64 -1.58
C MET A 1 -12.04 -31.96 -0.71
N THR A 2 -12.12 -32.35 0.55
CA THR A 2 -13.08 -31.81 1.52
C THR A 2 -12.81 -30.34 1.74
N THR A 3 -13.76 -29.49 1.36
CA THR A 3 -13.85 -28.11 1.84
C THR A 3 -13.96 -28.16 3.35
N ASN A 4 -12.86 -27.93 4.07
CA ASN A 4 -12.91 -27.65 5.49
C ASN A 4 -13.64 -26.32 5.63
N LEU A 5 -14.97 -26.38 5.77
CA LEU A 5 -15.76 -25.26 6.26
C LEU A 5 -15.17 -24.93 7.63
N GLU A 6 -14.40 -23.84 7.70
CA GLU A 6 -13.82 -23.37 8.96
C GLU A 6 -14.96 -23.24 9.98
N THR A 7 -14.75 -23.83 11.16
CA THR A 7 -15.75 -23.81 12.22
C THR A 7 -16.06 -22.35 12.56
N PRO A 8 -17.33 -21.94 12.58
CA PRO A 8 -17.67 -20.55 12.87
C PRO A 8 -17.10 -20.14 14.23
N THR A 9 -16.38 -19.01 14.25
CA THR A 9 -15.80 -18.47 15.48
C THR A 9 -16.85 -17.61 16.17
N ILE A 10 -17.05 -17.77 17.48
CA ILE A 10 -18.03 -16.98 18.24
C ILE A 10 -17.28 -16.13 19.28
N PRO A 11 -17.10 -14.82 19.05
CA PRO A 11 -16.44 -13.94 20.02
C PRO A 11 -17.27 -13.74 21.28
N THR A 12 -16.62 -13.71 22.44
CA THR A 12 -17.26 -13.34 23.70
C THR A 12 -17.32 -11.82 23.85
N ALA A 13 -18.19 -11.34 24.75
CA ALA A 13 -18.28 -9.92 25.06
C ALA A 13 -16.97 -9.37 25.62
N GLU A 14 -16.25 -10.16 26.43
CA GLU A 14 -14.95 -9.81 26.97
C GLU A 14 -13.90 -9.62 25.87
N GLN A 15 -13.81 -10.55 24.92
CA GLN A 15 -12.87 -10.48 23.80
C GLN A 15 -13.14 -9.27 22.90
N ILE A 16 -14.41 -9.01 22.59
CA ILE A 16 -14.81 -7.81 21.83
C ILE A 16 -14.42 -6.56 22.59
N ASN A 17 -14.76 -6.45 23.88
CA ASN A 17 -14.47 -5.25 24.67
C ASN A 17 -12.97 -4.99 24.83
N GLN A 18 -12.16 -6.02 25.06
CA GLN A 18 -10.70 -5.89 25.11
C GLN A 18 -10.13 -5.41 23.78
N THR A 19 -10.61 -5.96 22.66
CA THR A 19 -10.19 -5.55 21.32
C THR A 19 -10.58 -4.09 21.03
N LYS A 20 -11.83 -3.71 21.34
CA LYS A 20 -12.32 -2.32 21.20
C LYS A 20 -11.47 -1.37 22.02
N GLN A 21 -11.20 -1.70 23.29
CA GLN A 21 -10.39 -0.87 24.17
C GLN A 21 -8.96 -0.66 23.65
N ALA A 22 -8.33 -1.70 23.08
CA ALA A 22 -6.99 -1.58 22.50
C ALA A 22 -6.97 -0.61 21.31
N ILE A 23 -7.92 -0.77 20.36
CA ILE A 23 -8.01 0.10 19.19
C ILE A 23 -8.41 1.53 19.58
N ASP A 24 -9.39 1.69 20.48
CA ASP A 24 -9.85 3.00 20.98
C ASP A 24 -8.73 3.74 21.72
N GLY A 25 -7.83 3.02 22.40
CA GLY A 25 -6.62 3.59 22.99
C GLY A 25 -5.71 4.25 21.95
N TYR A 26 -5.48 3.57 20.82
CA TYR A 26 -4.72 4.13 19.70
C TYR A 26 -5.45 5.31 19.05
N ILE A 27 -6.74 5.19 18.76
CA ILE A 27 -7.57 6.29 18.22
C ILE A 27 -7.53 7.52 19.14
N GLY A 28 -7.63 7.31 20.46
CA GLY A 28 -7.55 8.37 21.46
C GLY A 28 -6.19 9.08 21.46
N SER A 29 -5.10 8.36 21.22
CA SER A 29 -3.76 8.97 21.08
C SER A 29 -3.67 9.89 19.86
N LEU A 30 -4.32 9.52 18.75
CA LEU A 30 -4.36 10.32 17.51
C LEU A 30 -5.27 11.55 17.66
N PHE A 31 -6.42 11.40 18.32
CA PHE A 31 -7.37 12.49 18.53
C PHE A 31 -6.75 13.67 19.29
N ASN A 32 -5.91 13.35 20.27
CA ASN A 32 -5.22 14.34 21.10
C ASN A 32 -3.93 14.89 20.45
N HIS A 33 -3.55 14.38 19.27
CA HIS A 33 -2.35 14.83 18.60
C HIS A 33 -2.58 16.21 17.94
N PRO A 34 -1.68 17.20 18.12
CA PRO A 34 -1.85 18.54 17.55
C PRO A 34 -1.85 18.52 16.02
N ASP A 35 -1.08 17.59 15.46
CA ASP A 35 -0.79 17.43 14.04
C ASP A 35 -1.71 16.39 13.36
N ARG A 36 -2.90 16.14 13.90
CA ARG A 36 -3.81 15.11 13.36
C ARG A 36 -4.34 15.46 11.96
N ARG A 37 -4.41 14.46 11.08
CA ARG A 37 -5.02 14.54 9.74
C ARG A 37 -6.48 14.13 9.81
N ILE A 38 -7.39 15.07 9.53
CA ILE A 38 -8.83 14.83 9.60
C ILE A 38 -9.27 13.75 8.61
N GLY A 39 -10.09 12.81 9.10
CA GLY A 39 -10.62 11.69 8.33
C GLY A 39 -9.63 10.54 8.10
N ALA A 40 -8.40 10.64 8.62
CA ALA A 40 -7.36 9.60 8.47
C ALA A 40 -7.22 8.71 9.70
N PHE A 41 -8.27 8.61 10.53
CA PHE A 41 -8.25 7.81 11.75
C PHE A 41 -8.67 6.39 11.43
N PRO A 42 -8.05 5.39 12.06
CA PRO A 42 -8.46 4.02 11.89
C PRO A 42 -9.83 3.81 12.53
N TYR A 43 -10.57 2.80 12.09
CA TYR A 43 -11.87 2.46 12.67
C TYR A 43 -12.21 1.00 12.39
N TYR A 44 -13.16 0.47 13.16
CA TYR A 44 -13.53 -0.94 13.09
C TYR A 44 -15.05 -1.11 13.16
N LYS A 45 -15.52 -2.29 12.76
CA LYS A 45 -16.89 -2.74 13.00
C LYS A 45 -16.84 -4.22 13.32
N PHE A 46 -17.41 -4.59 14.46
CA PHE A 46 -17.48 -5.96 14.95
C PHE A 46 -18.94 -6.37 15.10
N HIS A 47 -19.22 -7.63 14.77
CA HIS A 47 -20.48 -8.29 15.08
C HIS A 47 -20.68 -8.37 16.60
N GLU A 48 -21.93 -8.53 17.02
CA GLU A 48 -22.27 -8.53 18.45
C GLU A 48 -21.72 -9.80 19.15
N PRO A 49 -21.49 -9.75 20.47
CA PRO A 49 -21.07 -10.93 21.22
C PRO A 49 -22.03 -12.10 21.04
N GLY A 50 -21.49 -13.29 20.82
CA GLY A 50 -22.29 -14.50 20.58
C GLY A 50 -22.70 -14.71 19.12
N GLU A 51 -22.46 -13.74 18.23
CA GLU A 51 -22.65 -13.94 16.80
C GLU A 51 -21.45 -14.69 16.18
N ALA A 52 -21.76 -15.59 15.25
CA ALA A 52 -20.73 -16.35 14.55
C ALA A 52 -20.08 -15.49 13.46
N ILE A 53 -18.75 -15.41 13.47
CA ILE A 53 -17.93 -14.70 12.49
C ILE A 53 -17.06 -15.66 11.67
N ARG A 54 -16.73 -15.22 10.46
CA ARG A 54 -15.78 -15.88 9.54
C ARG A 54 -14.31 -15.52 9.84
N GLY A 55 -14.09 -14.55 10.72
CA GLY A 55 -12.78 -13.99 11.05
C GLY A 55 -12.79 -12.46 11.03
N THR A 56 -11.62 -11.87 11.17
CA THR A 56 -11.43 -10.41 11.13
C THR A 56 -10.50 -10.01 10.00
N ILE A 57 -10.87 -9.00 9.23
CA ILE A 57 -10.09 -8.51 8.09
C ILE A 57 -9.46 -7.17 8.46
N MET A 58 -8.13 -7.10 8.36
CA MET A 58 -7.39 -5.84 8.42
C MET A 58 -7.28 -5.26 7.01
N LEU A 59 -7.75 -4.04 6.83
CA LEU A 59 -7.79 -3.33 5.55
C LEU A 59 -6.80 -2.16 5.57
N PHE A 60 -5.91 -2.10 4.58
CA PHE A 60 -4.89 -1.06 4.44
C PHE A 60 -5.12 -0.25 3.16
N HIS A 61 -5.26 1.07 3.31
CA HIS A 61 -5.48 2.00 2.20
C HIS A 61 -4.20 2.24 1.36
N GLY A 62 -4.34 2.87 0.19
CA GLY A 62 -3.22 3.27 -0.67
C GLY A 62 -2.46 4.50 -0.14
N PHE A 63 -1.32 4.83 -0.76
CA PHE A 63 -0.36 5.82 -0.23
C PHE A 63 -0.98 7.18 0.15
N SER A 64 -1.67 7.84 -0.76
CA SER A 64 -2.34 9.12 -0.50
C SER A 64 -3.67 8.98 0.24
N GLY A 65 -4.18 7.76 0.35
CA GLY A 65 -5.51 7.46 0.86
C GLY A 65 -5.65 7.70 2.36
N LYS A 66 -6.85 7.35 2.84
CA LYS A 66 -7.25 7.30 4.24
C LYS A 66 -7.95 5.96 4.47
N PRO A 67 -8.11 5.49 5.73
CA PRO A 67 -8.76 4.21 6.01
C PRO A 67 -10.11 4.04 5.31
N HIS A 68 -10.89 5.12 5.18
CA HIS A 68 -12.18 5.06 4.50
C HIS A 68 -12.11 4.66 3.01
N GLN A 69 -10.95 4.67 2.34
CA GLN A 69 -10.83 4.34 0.91
C GLN A 69 -11.43 2.98 0.53
N LEU A 70 -11.37 1.98 1.42
CA LEU A 70 -11.89 0.63 1.16
C LEU A 70 -13.22 0.36 1.87
N TRP A 71 -13.97 1.40 2.26
CA TRP A 71 -15.15 1.24 3.12
C TRP A 71 -16.27 0.39 2.51
N ARG A 72 -16.49 0.46 1.19
CA ARG A 72 -17.54 -0.34 0.53
C ARG A 72 -17.21 -1.82 0.56
N LEU A 73 -15.95 -2.16 0.30
CA LEU A 73 -15.45 -3.52 0.46
C LEU A 73 -15.60 -3.98 1.92
N ALA A 74 -15.21 -3.13 2.88
CA ALA A 74 -15.34 -3.42 4.31
C ALA A 74 -16.79 -3.71 4.71
N ASP A 75 -17.74 -2.88 4.27
CA ASP A 75 -19.16 -3.04 4.61
C ASP A 75 -19.78 -4.26 3.92
N TYR A 76 -19.42 -4.52 2.66
CA TYR A 76 -19.81 -5.77 1.97
C TYR A 76 -19.32 -7.01 2.72
N LEU A 77 -18.05 -7.03 3.14
CA LEU A 77 -17.49 -8.16 3.89
C LEU A 77 -18.12 -8.28 5.29
N PHE A 78 -18.41 -7.14 5.94
CA PHE A 78 -19.11 -7.11 7.22
C PHE A 78 -20.48 -7.74 7.14
N ASN A 79 -21.30 -7.28 6.19
CA ASN A 79 -22.65 -7.79 5.99
C ASN A 79 -22.69 -9.28 5.60
N ASN A 80 -21.53 -9.87 5.29
CA ASN A 80 -21.37 -11.28 4.96
C ASN A 80 -20.55 -12.08 6.00
N GLY A 81 -20.48 -11.57 7.23
CA GLY A 81 -20.03 -12.31 8.42
C GLY A 81 -18.56 -12.14 8.80
N PHE A 82 -17.85 -11.16 8.22
CA PHE A 82 -16.51 -10.80 8.69
C PHE A 82 -16.56 -9.62 9.66
N ASN A 83 -15.70 -9.63 10.66
CA ASN A 83 -15.32 -8.39 11.34
C ASN A 83 -14.31 -7.62 10.47
N PHE A 84 -14.23 -6.30 10.63
CA PHE A 84 -13.14 -5.56 9.98
C PHE A 84 -12.48 -4.54 10.90
N TYR A 85 -11.21 -4.28 10.59
CA TYR A 85 -10.42 -3.18 11.10
C TYR A 85 -9.77 -2.43 9.93
N GLN A 86 -10.23 -1.20 9.68
CA GLN A 86 -9.66 -0.30 8.68
C GLN A 86 -8.52 0.49 9.32
N VAL A 87 -7.30 0.16 8.90
CA VAL A 87 -6.06 0.62 9.52
C VAL A 87 -5.52 1.83 8.75
N THR A 88 -5.00 2.82 9.48
CA THR A 88 -4.23 3.90 8.86
C THR A 88 -2.79 3.46 8.67
N LEU A 89 -2.23 3.65 7.46
CA LEU A 89 -0.80 3.46 7.24
C LEU A 89 0.02 4.33 8.21
N VAL A 90 1.18 3.84 8.64
CA VAL A 90 2.01 4.50 9.67
C VAL A 90 2.23 5.98 9.36
N GLY A 91 1.92 6.85 10.33
CA GLY A 91 2.05 8.30 10.19
C GLY A 91 1.03 8.98 9.27
N HIS A 92 0.23 8.25 8.48
CA HIS A 92 -0.75 8.84 7.56
C HIS A 92 -1.96 9.43 8.29
N SER A 93 -2.09 9.21 9.60
CA SER A 93 -3.04 9.90 10.50
C SER A 93 -2.56 11.28 10.93
N LEU A 94 -1.34 11.69 10.54
CA LEU A 94 -0.68 12.93 10.97
C LEU A 94 -0.17 13.76 9.78
N ILE A 95 -0.04 15.07 10.00
CA ILE A 95 0.52 16.07 9.09
C ILE A 95 1.52 16.99 9.83
N PRO A 96 2.58 17.48 9.19
CA PRO A 96 2.90 17.32 7.77
C PRO A 96 3.59 15.98 7.43
N PRO A 97 3.44 15.45 6.20
CA PRO A 97 4.04 14.18 5.79
C PRO A 97 5.55 14.09 5.97
N ASP A 98 6.28 15.19 5.73
CA ASP A 98 7.74 15.26 5.88
C ASP A 98 8.23 15.00 7.32
N LYS A 99 7.36 15.07 8.31
CA LYS A 99 7.67 14.75 9.70
C LYS A 99 7.24 13.34 10.11
N TYR A 100 6.13 12.84 9.57
CA TYR A 100 5.45 11.67 10.13
C TYR A 100 5.45 10.45 9.22
N TRP A 101 5.52 10.63 7.90
CA TRP A 101 5.44 9.52 6.97
C TRP A 101 6.81 8.86 6.83
N PRO A 102 6.87 7.53 6.60
CA PRO A 102 8.13 6.84 6.33
C PRO A 102 8.88 7.47 5.17
N GLN A 103 10.18 7.65 5.33
CA GLN A 103 11.05 8.32 4.39
C GLN A 103 12.39 7.60 4.28
N ILE A 104 13.03 7.77 3.12
CA ILE A 104 14.45 7.52 2.94
C ILE A 104 15.09 8.82 2.48
N ASP A 105 15.98 9.34 3.32
CA ASP A 105 16.71 10.58 3.09
C ASP A 105 18.20 10.34 3.15
N LEU A 106 18.98 11.16 2.45
CA LEU A 106 20.43 11.17 2.59
C LEU A 106 20.81 11.79 3.94
N LYS A 107 21.82 11.20 4.60
CA LYS A 107 22.42 11.82 5.80
C LYS A 107 22.96 13.21 5.47
N SER A 108 22.95 14.11 6.48
CA SER A 108 23.38 15.52 6.37
C SER A 108 24.76 15.67 5.71
N GLU A 109 25.70 14.78 6.02
CA GLU A 109 27.06 14.76 5.44
C GLU A 109 27.09 14.59 3.91
N TYR A 110 26.04 14.02 3.30
CA TYR A 110 25.89 13.87 1.86
C TYR A 110 24.94 14.91 1.26
N ILE A 111 23.79 15.17 1.90
CA ILE A 111 22.79 16.08 1.35
C ILE A 111 23.21 17.55 1.44
N ASP A 112 23.90 17.99 2.49
CA ASP A 112 24.26 19.41 2.64
C ASP A 112 25.30 19.88 1.60
N PRO A 113 26.38 19.13 1.30
CA PRO A 113 27.28 19.47 0.20
C PRO A 113 26.55 19.51 -1.14
N MET A 114 25.65 18.55 -1.38
CA MET A 114 24.89 18.49 -2.62
C MET A 114 23.93 19.67 -2.78
N ARG A 115 23.16 20.02 -1.74
CA ARG A 115 22.32 21.23 -1.71
C ARG A 115 23.13 22.49 -2.01
N LYS A 116 24.34 22.61 -1.45
CA LYS A 116 25.25 23.74 -1.76
C LYS A 116 25.66 23.77 -3.22
N LYS A 117 25.91 22.61 -3.85
CA LYS A 117 26.22 22.53 -5.28
C LYS A 117 25.00 22.84 -6.16
N VAL A 118 23.83 22.31 -5.83
CA VAL A 118 22.55 22.60 -6.52
C VAL A 118 22.22 24.10 -6.48
N ARG A 119 22.46 24.77 -5.33
CA ARG A 119 22.28 26.24 -5.20
C ARG A 119 23.25 27.05 -6.07
N LYS A 120 24.42 26.52 -6.40
CA LYS A 120 25.40 27.16 -7.28
C LYS A 120 25.13 26.88 -8.77
N ASP A 121 24.29 25.90 -9.07
CA ASP A 121 23.95 25.52 -10.44
C ASP A 121 22.75 26.31 -10.95
N GLN A 122 23.00 27.31 -11.81
CA GLN A 122 21.96 28.19 -12.32
C GLN A 122 20.90 27.45 -13.16
N VAL A 123 21.27 26.34 -13.83
CA VAL A 123 20.35 25.55 -14.64
C VAL A 123 19.36 24.83 -13.72
N LEU A 124 19.86 24.16 -12.68
CA LEU A 124 19.01 23.49 -11.69
C LEU A 124 18.18 24.50 -10.90
N GLN A 125 18.74 25.63 -10.48
CA GLN A 125 17.98 26.66 -9.78
C GLN A 125 16.82 27.18 -10.62
N LYS A 126 17.05 27.47 -11.92
CA LYS A 126 16.00 27.92 -12.83
C LYS A 126 14.97 26.82 -13.11
N PHE A 127 15.42 25.57 -13.24
CA PHE A 127 14.51 24.44 -13.42
C PHE A 127 13.61 24.25 -12.20
N ILE A 128 14.19 24.19 -11.00
CA ILE A 128 13.49 24.05 -9.72
C ILE A 128 12.53 25.23 -9.53
N SER A 129 12.99 26.47 -9.75
CA SER A 129 12.11 27.63 -9.63
C SER A 129 10.89 27.49 -10.52
N ASN A 130 11.08 27.14 -11.81
CA ASN A 130 9.98 27.01 -12.77
C ASN A 130 8.96 25.92 -12.41
N ILE A 131 9.37 24.84 -11.75
CA ILE A 131 8.44 23.78 -11.34
C ILE A 131 7.76 24.09 -10.00
N THR A 132 8.38 24.93 -9.16
CA THR A 132 7.83 25.39 -7.88
C THR A 132 7.00 26.67 -7.99
N SER A 133 7.19 27.48 -9.05
CA SER A 133 6.57 28.80 -9.23
C SER A 133 5.26 28.78 -10.03
N SER A 134 4.63 27.63 -10.22
CA SER A 134 3.26 27.59 -10.73
C SER A 134 2.31 28.15 -9.65
N ASP A 135 1.81 29.37 -9.90
CA ASP A 135 0.84 30.14 -9.08
C ASP A 135 -0.48 29.40 -8.73
N THR A 136 -0.61 28.13 -9.10
CA THR A 136 -1.76 27.26 -8.82
C THR A 136 -1.56 26.34 -7.61
N GLY A 137 -0.37 26.33 -7.00
CA GLY A 137 -0.07 25.42 -5.88
C GLY A 137 -0.05 23.95 -6.30
N VAL A 138 0.14 23.67 -7.59
CA VAL A 138 0.29 22.32 -8.17
C VAL A 138 1.66 22.28 -8.84
N THR A 139 2.61 21.52 -8.31
CA THR A 139 3.82 21.16 -9.07
C THR A 139 3.38 20.15 -10.13
N GLN A 140 3.64 20.47 -11.39
CA GLN A 140 3.34 19.57 -12.49
C GLN A 140 4.24 18.34 -12.40
N GLU A 141 3.66 17.14 -12.49
CA GLU A 141 4.45 15.90 -12.57
C GLU A 141 5.48 16.03 -13.71
N LEU A 142 6.74 15.75 -13.40
CA LEU A 142 7.81 15.85 -14.40
C LEU A 142 7.61 14.84 -15.51
N LYS A 143 7.62 15.30 -16.76
CA LYS A 143 7.60 14.41 -17.93
C LYS A 143 8.85 13.52 -17.94
N PRO A 144 8.81 12.32 -18.56
CA PRO A 144 9.94 11.39 -18.57
C PRO A 144 11.27 12.01 -19.02
N PHE A 145 11.27 12.81 -20.10
CA PHE A 145 12.48 13.48 -20.57
C PHE A 145 13.02 14.53 -19.58
N GLN A 146 12.14 15.19 -18.81
CA GLN A 146 12.54 16.16 -17.77
C GLN A 146 13.18 15.44 -16.58
N ARG A 147 12.65 14.28 -16.18
CA ARG A 147 13.25 13.41 -15.17
C ARG A 147 14.67 13.00 -15.59
N VAL A 148 14.84 12.50 -16.81
CA VAL A 148 16.16 12.09 -17.33
C VAL A 148 17.15 13.27 -17.39
N ALA A 149 16.70 14.44 -17.85
CA ALA A 149 17.54 15.63 -17.91
C ALA A 149 17.97 16.11 -16.52
N LEU A 150 17.05 16.11 -15.55
CA LEU A 150 17.33 16.44 -14.14
C LEU A 150 18.36 15.47 -13.56
N LEU A 151 18.14 14.16 -13.70
CA LEU A 151 19.07 13.14 -13.23
C LEU A 151 20.47 13.30 -13.84
N SER A 152 20.54 13.52 -15.16
CA SER A 152 21.81 13.72 -15.87
C SER A 152 22.57 14.93 -15.31
N ARG A 153 21.87 16.05 -15.02
CA ARG A 153 22.51 17.25 -14.46
C ARG A 153 22.96 17.03 -13.02
N LEU A 154 22.18 16.32 -12.21
CA LEU A 154 22.55 15.96 -10.84
C LEU A 154 23.83 15.10 -10.81
N LEU A 155 23.93 14.10 -11.70
CA LEU A 155 25.12 13.24 -11.81
C LEU A 155 26.38 14.02 -12.24
N ILE A 156 26.26 15.05 -13.08
CA ILE A 156 27.38 15.93 -13.44
C ILE A 156 27.92 16.68 -12.20
N ILE A 157 27.03 17.10 -11.32
CA ILE A 157 27.37 17.93 -10.16
C ILE A 157 27.84 17.07 -8.98
N GLU A 158 27.27 15.88 -8.83
CA GLU A 158 27.60 14.92 -7.78
C GLU A 158 27.70 13.49 -8.34
N PRO A 159 28.87 13.10 -8.88
CA PRO A 159 29.07 11.77 -9.45
C PRO A 159 28.88 10.62 -8.43
N ARG A 160 29.08 10.89 -7.13
CA ARG A 160 28.86 9.92 -6.03
C ARG A 160 27.40 9.47 -5.92
N LEU A 161 26.47 10.16 -6.55
CA LEU A 161 25.07 9.72 -6.65
C LEU A 161 24.93 8.36 -7.33
N LEU A 162 25.89 7.93 -8.15
CA LEU A 162 25.90 6.58 -8.72
C LEU A 162 26.09 5.50 -7.65
N ASP A 163 26.98 5.73 -6.69
CA ASP A 163 27.23 4.80 -5.58
C ASP A 163 26.02 4.77 -4.64
N MET A 164 25.46 5.94 -4.32
CA MET A 164 24.26 6.07 -3.50
C MET A 164 23.06 5.36 -4.15
N LYS A 165 22.84 5.58 -5.46
CA LYS A 165 21.82 4.87 -6.25
C LYS A 165 22.00 3.36 -6.16
N ALA A 166 23.22 2.87 -6.32
CA ALA A 166 23.49 1.44 -6.24
C ALA A 166 23.13 0.88 -4.85
N ALA A 167 23.48 1.61 -3.78
CA ALA A 167 23.17 1.22 -2.42
C ALA A 167 21.66 1.14 -2.12
N ILE A 168 20.86 2.06 -2.68
CA ILE A 168 19.41 2.06 -2.44
C ILE A 168 18.62 1.05 -3.28
N GLU A 169 19.11 0.71 -4.47
CA GLU A 169 18.43 -0.22 -5.38
C GLU A 169 18.68 -1.70 -5.08
N ARG A 170 19.72 -2.01 -4.30
CA ARG A 170 20.12 -3.38 -3.93
C ARG A 170 19.62 -3.72 -2.53
N ASP A 171 18.89 -4.83 -2.41
CA ASP A 171 18.10 -5.18 -1.22
C ASP A 171 18.93 -5.31 0.08
N ASP A 172 20.21 -5.69 -0.01
CA ASP A 172 21.11 -5.88 1.15
C ASP A 172 22.47 -5.18 0.98
N ASP A 173 22.51 -4.02 0.32
CA ASP A 173 23.77 -3.31 0.12
C ASP A 173 24.32 -2.75 1.46
N PRO A 174 25.57 -3.08 1.84
CA PRO A 174 26.15 -2.61 3.10
C PRO A 174 26.35 -1.10 3.15
N ASP A 175 26.39 -0.41 2.00
CA ASP A 175 26.49 1.04 1.95
C ASP A 175 25.13 1.74 2.08
N PHE A 176 24.01 1.01 2.17
CA PHE A 176 22.69 1.62 2.40
C PHE A 176 22.70 2.46 3.69
N ASP A 177 23.05 1.84 4.81
CA ASP A 177 23.12 2.51 6.12
C ASP A 177 24.27 3.51 6.19
N ARG A 178 25.24 3.45 5.28
CA ARG A 178 26.27 4.48 5.16
C ARG A 178 25.66 5.77 4.66
N TYR A 179 24.86 5.74 3.58
CA TYR A 179 24.35 6.94 2.91
C TYR A 179 23.03 7.46 3.47
N TYR A 180 22.15 6.58 3.93
CA TYR A 180 20.75 6.90 4.16
C TYR A 180 20.34 6.89 5.63
N ILE A 181 19.33 7.70 5.95
CA ILE A 181 18.47 7.56 7.12
C ILE A 181 17.16 7.01 6.59
N SER A 182 16.64 5.95 7.22
CA SER A 182 15.46 5.28 6.73
C SER A 182 14.48 4.89 7.83
N SER A 183 13.20 5.07 7.52
CA SER A 183 12.07 4.58 8.31
C SER A 183 11.15 3.66 7.51
N HIS A 184 11.60 3.11 6.38
CA HIS A 184 10.76 2.27 5.48
C HIS A 184 10.14 1.05 6.19
N LEU A 185 10.84 0.44 7.14
CA LEU A 185 10.33 -0.70 7.92
C LEU A 185 9.21 -0.31 8.90
N ASN A 186 8.98 0.99 9.15
CA ASN A 186 7.88 1.42 10.00
C ASN A 186 6.52 1.01 9.41
N TYR A 187 6.40 0.80 8.09
CA TYR A 187 5.18 0.24 7.51
C TYR A 187 4.86 -1.15 8.09
N LEU A 188 5.87 -2.02 8.24
CA LEU A 188 5.68 -3.33 8.85
C LEU A 188 5.53 -3.24 10.36
N TYR A 189 6.35 -2.45 11.04
CA TYR A 189 6.30 -2.33 12.50
C TYR A 189 4.95 -1.81 12.97
N ASP A 190 4.40 -0.78 12.30
CA ASP A 190 3.07 -0.29 12.63
C ASP A 190 1.99 -1.33 12.32
N ALA A 191 2.05 -2.00 11.17
CA ALA A 191 1.10 -3.06 10.84
C ALA A 191 1.09 -4.20 11.89
N ARG A 192 2.25 -4.54 12.47
CA ARG A 192 2.37 -5.48 13.60
C ARG A 192 1.67 -4.96 14.84
N GLU A 193 1.88 -3.69 15.20
CA GLU A 193 1.21 -3.09 16.35
C GLU A 193 -0.31 -3.06 16.17
N ARG A 194 -0.78 -2.73 14.96
CA ARG A 194 -2.21 -2.77 14.60
C ARG A 194 -2.78 -4.18 14.68
N LEU A 195 -2.00 -5.22 14.35
CA LEU A 195 -2.41 -6.61 14.55
C LEU A 195 -2.47 -6.99 16.03
N ASN A 196 -1.55 -6.48 16.86
CA ASN A 196 -1.53 -6.73 18.30
C ASN A 196 -2.77 -6.17 19.00
N GLU A 197 -3.38 -5.10 18.47
CA GLU A 197 -4.67 -4.59 18.95
C GLU A 197 -5.82 -5.62 18.79
N LEU A 198 -5.67 -6.60 17.88
CA LEU A 198 -6.59 -7.73 17.68
C LEU A 198 -6.21 -8.97 18.49
N ALA A 199 -5.32 -8.88 19.48
CA ALA A 199 -4.81 -10.04 20.21
C ALA A 199 -5.93 -10.86 20.89
N ALA A 200 -6.94 -10.20 21.44
CA ALA A 200 -8.08 -10.83 22.11
C ALA A 200 -9.17 -11.35 21.14
N MET A 201 -9.19 -10.86 19.90
CA MET A 201 -10.18 -11.27 18.90
C MET A 201 -9.90 -12.70 18.44
N PRO A 202 -10.86 -13.64 18.60
CA PRO A 202 -10.67 -15.02 18.19
C PRO A 202 -10.82 -15.19 16.67
N GLY A 203 -10.43 -16.38 16.20
CA GLY A 203 -10.60 -16.78 14.81
C GLY A 203 -9.48 -16.31 13.89
N PRO A 204 -9.62 -16.57 12.58
CA PRO A 204 -8.60 -16.22 11.61
C PRO A 204 -8.52 -14.70 11.39
N ILE A 205 -7.30 -14.21 11.19
CA ILE A 205 -7.05 -12.86 10.71
C ILE A 205 -6.72 -12.93 9.22
N TYR A 206 -7.33 -12.04 8.45
CA TYR A 206 -7.05 -11.84 7.03
C TYR A 206 -6.52 -10.43 6.83
N THR A 207 -5.69 -10.24 5.82
CA THR A 207 -5.21 -8.90 5.44
C THR A 207 -5.61 -8.60 4.01
N ALA A 208 -6.00 -7.37 3.74
CA ALA A 208 -6.26 -6.89 2.40
C ALA A 208 -5.76 -5.45 2.27
N GLY A 209 -5.30 -5.06 1.09
CA GLY A 209 -4.89 -3.68 0.90
C GLY A 209 -4.60 -3.29 -0.53
N LEU A 210 -4.65 -1.98 -0.77
CA LEU A 210 -4.43 -1.35 -2.06
C LEU A 210 -3.05 -0.69 -2.10
N SER A 211 -2.30 -0.85 -3.19
CA SER A 211 -1.04 -0.14 -3.38
C SER A 211 -0.05 -0.43 -2.24
N VAL A 212 0.42 0.59 -1.55
CA VAL A 212 1.26 0.47 -0.33
C VAL A 212 0.56 -0.35 0.76
N GLY A 213 -0.75 -0.25 0.89
CA GLY A 213 -1.54 -1.10 1.77
C GLY A 213 -1.51 -2.57 1.36
N GLY A 214 -1.45 -2.87 0.05
CA GLY A 214 -1.24 -4.23 -0.45
C GLY A 214 0.14 -4.77 -0.08
N ALA A 215 1.18 -3.94 -0.17
CA ALA A 215 2.52 -4.28 0.31
C ALA A 215 2.53 -4.51 1.83
N ALA A 216 1.87 -3.66 2.62
CA ALA A 216 1.75 -3.82 4.08
C ALA A 216 1.00 -5.10 4.48
N ALA A 217 -0.09 -5.42 3.76
CA ALA A 217 -0.86 -6.65 3.96
C ALA A 217 -0.02 -7.92 3.72
N LEU A 218 0.79 -7.92 2.65
CA LEU A 218 1.74 -8.99 2.33
C LEU A 218 2.87 -9.07 3.38
N ALA A 219 3.47 -7.93 3.75
CA ALA A 219 4.53 -7.86 4.74
C ALA A 219 4.09 -8.43 6.09
N LEU A 220 2.91 -8.02 6.56
CA LEU A 220 2.35 -8.50 7.82
C LEU A 220 2.08 -10.01 7.79
N ALA A 221 1.65 -10.55 6.64
CA ALA A 221 1.45 -11.98 6.49
C ALA A 221 2.77 -12.76 6.51
N ALA A 222 3.80 -12.26 5.82
CA ALA A 222 5.15 -12.83 5.84
C ALA A 222 5.75 -12.82 7.26
N ASP A 223 5.44 -11.78 8.04
CA ASP A 223 5.95 -11.62 9.39
C ASP A 223 5.18 -12.43 10.44
N ARG A 224 3.84 -12.49 10.32
CA ARG A 224 2.95 -13.15 11.28
C ARG A 224 2.18 -14.31 10.63
N PRO A 225 2.87 -15.33 10.09
CA PRO A 225 2.23 -16.51 9.50
C PRO A 225 1.44 -17.32 10.53
N ASP A 226 1.75 -17.13 11.82
CA ASP A 226 0.99 -17.71 12.93
C ASP A 226 -0.45 -17.18 12.98
N ARG A 227 -0.64 -15.90 12.65
CA ARG A 227 -1.93 -15.19 12.74
C ARG A 227 -2.65 -14.99 11.41
N VAL A 228 -1.94 -14.51 10.37
CA VAL A 228 -2.56 -14.15 9.10
C VAL A 228 -2.78 -15.39 8.24
N LYS A 229 -4.03 -15.63 7.80
CA LYS A 229 -4.42 -16.86 7.08
C LYS A 229 -4.51 -16.70 5.57
N LYS A 230 -4.92 -15.53 5.07
CA LYS A 230 -4.97 -15.21 3.64
C LYS A 230 -4.73 -13.72 3.43
N VAL A 231 -4.25 -13.39 2.23
CA VAL A 231 -3.99 -12.01 1.80
C VAL A 231 -4.70 -11.69 0.49
N VAL A 232 -5.29 -10.49 0.38
CA VAL A 232 -5.75 -9.94 -0.89
C VAL A 232 -4.98 -8.65 -1.18
N ALA A 233 -4.19 -8.66 -2.24
CA ALA A 233 -3.32 -7.55 -2.63
C ALA A 233 -3.81 -6.91 -3.92
N TYR A 234 -4.44 -5.73 -3.79
CA TYR A 234 -4.89 -4.93 -4.93
C TYR A 234 -3.74 -4.02 -5.38
N ALA A 235 -3.25 -4.21 -6.61
CA ALA A 235 -2.16 -3.46 -7.22
C ALA A 235 -1.01 -3.13 -6.23
N PRO A 236 -0.42 -4.13 -5.53
CA PRO A 236 0.50 -3.86 -4.44
C PRO A 236 1.74 -3.10 -4.93
N LEU A 237 2.14 -2.03 -4.22
CA LEU A 237 3.33 -1.24 -4.56
C LEU A 237 4.60 -1.96 -4.08
N LEU A 238 4.98 -3.01 -4.78
CA LEU A 238 6.21 -3.79 -4.50
C LEU A 238 7.45 -3.18 -5.16
N ARG A 239 7.24 -2.35 -6.19
CA ARG A 239 8.23 -1.58 -6.91
C ARG A 239 7.53 -0.42 -7.60
N VAL A 240 8.19 0.73 -7.67
CA VAL A 240 7.69 1.90 -8.40
C VAL A 240 7.60 1.60 -9.90
N TYR A 241 6.48 2.00 -10.51
CA TYR A 241 6.21 1.88 -11.94
C TYR A 241 7.33 2.48 -12.79
N ASP A 242 7.75 1.75 -13.82
CA ASP A 242 8.80 2.10 -14.79
C ASP A 242 10.18 2.44 -14.18
N GLU A 243 11.23 1.95 -14.85
CA GLU A 243 12.60 2.11 -14.39
C GLU A 243 13.06 3.58 -14.39
N THR A 244 12.53 4.43 -15.27
CA THR A 244 12.88 5.86 -15.31
C THR A 244 12.31 6.59 -14.08
N LYS A 245 11.04 6.34 -13.75
CA LYS A 245 10.40 6.94 -12.57
C LYS A 245 11.02 6.39 -11.28
N ARG A 246 11.30 5.08 -11.21
CA ARG A 246 12.02 4.47 -10.07
C ARG A 246 13.40 5.10 -9.84
N LYS A 247 14.22 5.22 -10.89
CA LYS A 247 15.53 5.91 -10.81
C LYS A 247 15.40 7.35 -10.34
N TYR A 248 14.39 8.06 -10.84
CA TYR A 248 14.09 9.41 -10.42
C TYR A 248 13.74 9.46 -8.94
N VAL A 249 12.80 8.63 -8.46
CA VAL A 249 12.40 8.56 -7.05
C VAL A 249 13.62 8.28 -6.15
N ASN A 250 14.45 7.30 -6.51
CA ASN A 250 15.59 6.89 -5.68
C ASN A 250 16.74 7.92 -5.63
N LEU A 251 16.82 8.82 -6.61
CA LEU A 251 17.85 9.86 -6.69
C LEU A 251 17.36 11.25 -6.28
N ALA A 252 16.10 11.57 -6.57
CA ALA A 252 15.47 12.85 -6.29
C ALA A 252 14.81 12.88 -4.90
N GLY A 253 14.33 11.74 -4.40
CA GLY A 253 13.80 11.60 -3.04
C GLY A 253 14.70 12.20 -1.97
N PRO A 254 15.99 11.83 -1.97
CA PRO A 254 16.95 12.37 -1.01
C PRO A 254 17.32 13.84 -1.21
N LEU A 255 16.78 14.54 -2.22
CA LEU A 255 16.98 15.96 -2.48
C LEU A 255 15.94 16.88 -1.84
N ASP A 256 14.94 16.32 -1.14
CA ASP A 256 13.83 17.06 -0.54
C ASP A 256 12.99 17.80 -1.60
N ILE A 257 12.87 17.20 -2.79
CA ILE A 257 11.91 17.62 -3.81
C ILE A 257 10.53 17.14 -3.34
N LYS A 258 9.56 18.06 -3.25
CA LYS A 258 8.18 17.74 -2.87
C LYS A 258 7.34 17.38 -4.10
N GLU A 259 6.53 16.35 -3.95
CA GLU A 259 5.45 16.00 -4.88
C GLU A 259 4.09 16.20 -4.22
N PHE A 260 3.04 16.38 -5.04
CA PHE A 260 1.68 16.49 -4.55
C PHE A 260 1.02 15.12 -4.43
N SER A 261 0.20 15.00 -3.40
CA SER A 261 -0.74 13.91 -3.22
C SER A 261 -1.94 14.09 -4.15
N TRP A 262 -2.65 12.97 -4.35
CA TRP A 262 -3.99 12.95 -4.91
C TRP A 262 -5.02 13.68 -4.02
N GLU A 263 -4.70 13.89 -2.74
CA GLU A 263 -5.47 14.79 -1.85
C GLU A 263 -5.06 16.25 -2.08
N GLN A 264 -6.05 17.10 -2.37
CA GLN A 264 -5.86 18.53 -2.57
C GLN A 264 -5.15 19.18 -1.36
N GLY A 265 -4.06 19.90 -1.61
CA GLY A 265 -3.34 20.64 -0.58
C GLY A 265 -2.38 19.80 0.28
N LEU A 266 -2.27 18.48 0.04
CA LEU A 266 -1.27 17.63 0.68
C LEU A 266 -0.06 17.45 -0.25
N SER A 267 1.13 17.78 0.25
CA SER A 267 2.40 17.50 -0.43
C SER A 267 3.28 16.64 0.48
N PHE A 268 4.09 15.77 -0.13
CA PHE A 268 5.03 14.91 0.59
C PHE A 268 6.40 14.93 -0.11
N PRO A 269 7.50 14.70 0.63
CA PRO A 269 8.82 14.53 0.02
C PRO A 269 8.87 13.28 -0.85
N VAL A 270 9.59 13.32 -1.98
CA VAL A 270 9.81 12.14 -2.83
C VAL A 270 10.51 11.02 -2.05
N GLY A 271 11.23 11.33 -0.97
CA GLY A 271 11.78 10.35 -0.02
C GLY A 271 10.74 9.41 0.57
N CYS A 272 9.46 9.80 0.63
CA CYS A 272 8.39 8.89 1.02
C CYS A 272 8.16 7.80 -0.04
N PHE A 273 8.16 8.13 -1.33
CA PHE A 273 8.06 7.12 -2.39
C PHE A 273 9.29 6.21 -2.42
N THR A 274 10.47 6.77 -2.14
CA THR A 274 11.69 5.97 -1.98
C THR A 274 11.55 4.95 -0.87
N ALA A 275 10.99 5.35 0.29
CA ALA A 275 10.71 4.44 1.39
C ALA A 275 9.76 3.31 0.98
N VAL A 276 8.73 3.62 0.19
CA VAL A 276 7.81 2.58 -0.28
C VAL A 276 8.46 1.64 -1.29
N ASP A 277 9.26 2.13 -2.26
CA ASP A 277 9.99 1.25 -3.20
C ASP A 277 10.88 0.27 -2.42
N ARG A 278 11.62 0.78 -1.43
CA ARG A 278 12.47 -0.05 -0.56
C ARG A 278 11.66 -1.02 0.29
N PHE A 279 10.53 -0.59 0.82
CA PHE A 279 9.63 -1.47 1.57
C PHE A 279 9.12 -2.62 0.70
N GLY A 280 8.74 -2.34 -0.56
CA GLY A 280 8.34 -3.36 -1.52
C GLY A 280 9.42 -4.41 -1.83
N SER A 281 10.69 -3.99 -1.86
CA SER A 281 11.85 -4.89 -1.90
C SER A 281 11.91 -5.84 -0.69
N VAL A 282 11.66 -5.35 0.53
CA VAL A 282 11.61 -6.20 1.74
C VAL A 282 10.52 -7.26 1.64
N VAL A 283 9.34 -6.87 1.15
CA VAL A 283 8.20 -7.79 0.94
C VAL A 283 8.52 -8.86 -0.11
N SER A 284 9.32 -8.50 -1.12
CA SER A 284 9.69 -9.39 -2.23
C SER A 284 11.00 -10.16 -1.99
N SER A 285 11.61 -10.02 -0.81
CA SER A 285 12.85 -10.71 -0.44
C SER A 285 12.67 -12.23 -0.36
N ALA A 286 13.76 -12.98 -0.49
CA ALA A 286 13.72 -14.44 -0.47
C ALA A 286 13.09 -15.01 0.82
N ASP A 287 13.35 -14.38 1.97
CA ASP A 287 12.81 -14.79 3.26
C ASP A 287 11.30 -14.55 3.35
N SER A 288 10.84 -13.35 2.95
CA SER A 288 9.41 -13.04 2.89
C SER A 288 8.68 -13.98 1.93
N ILE A 289 9.23 -14.22 0.74
CA ILE A 289 8.66 -15.12 -0.27
C ILE A 289 8.54 -16.55 0.28
N LYS A 290 9.58 -17.06 0.96
CA LYS A 290 9.56 -18.41 1.54
C LYS A 290 8.42 -18.60 2.52
N VAL A 291 8.08 -17.59 3.31
CA VAL A 291 6.91 -17.63 4.20
C VAL A 291 5.61 -17.54 3.39
N LEU A 292 5.53 -16.55 2.49
CA LEU A 292 4.35 -16.28 1.67
C LEU A 292 3.93 -17.44 0.76
N GLN A 293 4.86 -18.31 0.35
CA GLN A 293 4.57 -19.56 -0.36
C GLN A 293 3.56 -20.49 0.34
N ASN A 294 3.33 -20.29 1.65
CA ASN A 294 2.42 -21.11 2.45
C ASN A 294 1.17 -20.35 2.92
N ILE A 295 0.98 -19.10 2.48
CA ILE A 295 -0.18 -18.27 2.82
C ILE A 295 -0.94 -17.98 1.52
N PRO A 296 -2.15 -18.52 1.33
CA PRO A 296 -2.94 -18.25 0.14
C PRO A 296 -3.09 -16.74 -0.06
N THR A 297 -2.81 -16.30 -1.29
CA THR A 297 -2.81 -14.87 -1.65
C THR A 297 -3.51 -14.67 -2.97
N PHE A 298 -4.33 -13.62 -3.06
CA PHE A 298 -4.95 -13.18 -4.29
C PHE A 298 -4.36 -11.83 -4.71
N PHE A 299 -3.65 -11.83 -5.84
CA PHE A 299 -3.19 -10.62 -6.51
C PHE A 299 -4.26 -10.15 -7.50
N VAL A 300 -4.63 -8.87 -7.43
CA VAL A 300 -5.48 -8.22 -8.44
C VAL A 300 -4.70 -7.05 -9.01
N LEU A 301 -4.40 -7.10 -10.30
CA LEU A 301 -3.54 -6.16 -11.00
C LEU A 301 -4.30 -5.54 -12.18
N THR A 302 -3.70 -4.53 -12.79
CA THR A 302 -4.19 -3.92 -14.04
C THR A 302 -3.03 -3.62 -14.98
N GLU A 303 -3.29 -3.67 -16.29
CA GLU A 303 -2.37 -3.18 -17.32
C GLU A 303 -2.37 -1.64 -17.39
N ASN A 304 -3.43 -0.96 -16.93
CA ASN A 304 -3.54 0.51 -16.83
C ASN A 304 -2.88 1.07 -15.55
N GLU A 305 -1.74 0.53 -15.19
CA GLU A 305 -1.01 0.84 -13.95
C GLU A 305 -0.05 2.04 -14.14
N ASP A 306 0.09 2.89 -13.12
CA ASP A 306 0.91 4.11 -13.16
C ASP A 306 1.69 4.44 -11.88
N ALA A 307 1.50 3.62 -10.85
CA ALA A 307 2.17 3.72 -9.57
C ALA A 307 3.04 2.48 -9.32
N ALA A 308 2.52 1.27 -9.51
CA ALA A 308 3.23 0.00 -9.25
C ALA A 308 3.84 -0.62 -10.52
N ASP A 309 4.91 -1.40 -10.40
CA ASP A 309 5.37 -2.24 -11.51
C ASP A 309 4.57 -3.55 -11.55
N THR A 310 3.64 -3.65 -12.51
CA THR A 310 2.79 -4.84 -12.72
C THR A 310 3.61 -6.10 -12.99
N LYS A 311 4.66 -6.00 -13.83
CA LYS A 311 5.51 -7.16 -14.17
C LYS A 311 6.29 -7.65 -12.98
N PHE A 312 6.76 -6.73 -12.13
CA PHE A 312 7.41 -7.10 -10.88
C PHE A 312 6.44 -7.81 -9.94
N SER A 313 5.20 -7.32 -9.82
CA SER A 313 4.16 -7.96 -9.02
C SER A 313 3.82 -9.37 -9.51
N GLU A 314 3.70 -9.57 -10.83
CA GLU A 314 3.54 -10.90 -11.42
C GLU A 314 4.72 -11.83 -11.12
N GLN A 315 5.95 -11.30 -11.16
CA GLN A 315 7.13 -12.09 -10.83
C GLN A 315 7.15 -12.49 -9.35
N THR A 316 6.78 -11.59 -8.45
CA THR A 316 6.61 -11.90 -7.01
C THR A 316 5.58 -13.00 -6.81
N TYR A 317 4.42 -12.90 -7.47
CA TYR A 317 3.39 -13.95 -7.46
C TYR A 317 3.94 -15.32 -7.95
N LYS A 318 4.70 -15.32 -9.05
CA LYS A 318 5.37 -16.54 -9.57
C LYS A 318 6.39 -17.09 -8.58
N ASN A 319 7.17 -16.23 -7.92
CA ASN A 319 8.15 -16.62 -6.91
C ASN A 319 7.51 -17.23 -5.65
N MET A 320 6.28 -16.80 -5.32
CA MET A 320 5.43 -17.44 -4.30
C MET A 320 4.90 -18.83 -4.74
N GLY A 321 5.15 -19.25 -5.98
CA GLY A 321 4.71 -20.52 -6.54
C GLY A 321 3.38 -20.47 -7.29
N GLY A 322 2.74 -19.29 -7.37
CA GLY A 322 1.51 -19.06 -8.11
C GLY A 322 0.38 -20.04 -7.79
N GLU A 323 -0.40 -20.44 -8.80
CA GLU A 323 -1.55 -21.34 -8.65
C GLU A 323 -1.17 -22.70 -8.07
N THR A 324 0.05 -23.18 -8.32
CA THR A 324 0.53 -24.47 -7.80
C THR A 324 0.62 -24.51 -6.27
N LYS A 325 0.71 -23.34 -5.63
CA LYS A 325 0.69 -23.14 -4.18
C LYS A 325 -0.64 -22.60 -3.66
N GLY A 326 -1.68 -22.55 -4.50
CA GLY A 326 -3.01 -22.08 -4.13
C GLY A 326 -3.15 -20.55 -4.10
N HIS A 327 -2.25 -19.82 -4.75
CA HIS A 327 -2.39 -18.37 -4.94
C HIS A 327 -3.19 -18.07 -6.21
N CYS A 328 -3.99 -17.01 -6.21
CA CYS A 328 -4.74 -16.52 -7.37
C CYS A 328 -4.10 -15.23 -7.89
N CYS A 329 -4.14 -15.00 -9.20
CA CYS A 329 -3.71 -13.73 -9.78
C CYS A 329 -4.62 -13.38 -10.96
N TYR A 330 -5.21 -12.20 -10.92
CA TYR A 330 -5.99 -11.65 -12.02
C TYR A 330 -5.40 -10.31 -12.46
N ILE A 331 -5.29 -10.10 -13.77
CA ILE A 331 -4.82 -8.85 -14.35
C ILE A 331 -5.92 -8.33 -15.27
N TYR A 332 -6.47 -7.16 -14.95
CA TYR A 332 -7.39 -6.48 -15.86
C TYR A 332 -6.63 -6.03 -17.11
N PRO A 333 -7.08 -6.42 -18.31
CA PRO A 333 -6.45 -5.96 -19.55
C PRO A 333 -6.65 -4.45 -19.75
N GLU A 334 -5.80 -3.83 -20.57
CA GLU A 334 -5.85 -2.39 -20.86
C GLU A 334 -7.26 -1.96 -21.35
N SER A 335 -7.91 -2.81 -22.14
CA SER A 335 -9.26 -2.60 -22.68
C SER A 335 -10.36 -2.46 -21.64
N ASP A 336 -10.14 -2.96 -20.43
CA ASP A 336 -11.13 -2.94 -19.34
C ASP A 336 -11.15 -1.58 -18.62
N LEU A 337 -10.20 -0.69 -18.92
CA LEU A 337 -10.12 0.68 -18.36
C LEU A 337 -10.18 0.71 -16.82
N VAL A 338 -9.59 -0.29 -16.16
CA VAL A 338 -9.50 -0.37 -14.70
C VAL A 338 -8.21 0.28 -14.22
N PRO A 339 -8.23 1.39 -13.45
CA PRO A 339 -7.00 2.09 -13.07
C PRO A 339 -6.34 1.53 -11.81
N HIS A 340 -5.16 2.06 -11.41
CA HIS A 340 -4.44 1.68 -10.18
C HIS A 340 -5.32 1.56 -8.90
N PRO A 341 -6.19 2.53 -8.55
CA PRO A 341 -7.07 2.41 -7.38
C PRO A 341 -8.25 1.45 -7.61
N LEU A 342 -8.00 0.29 -8.20
CA LEU A 342 -9.00 -0.68 -8.69
C LEU A 342 -9.99 -1.17 -7.63
N ALA A 343 -9.66 -1.07 -6.34
CA ALA A 343 -10.52 -1.49 -5.25
C ALA A 343 -11.46 -0.38 -4.74
N ASP A 344 -11.24 0.87 -5.17
CA ASP A 344 -12.07 2.03 -4.82
C ASP A 344 -12.84 2.53 -6.06
N PRO A 345 -14.14 2.23 -6.17
CA PRO A 345 -14.92 2.56 -7.35
C PRO A 345 -15.21 4.06 -7.53
N GLU A 346 -14.99 4.90 -6.51
CA GLU A 346 -15.21 6.35 -6.62
C GLU A 346 -13.98 7.12 -7.11
N THR A 347 -12.79 6.53 -6.96
CA THR A 347 -11.57 7.22 -7.37
C THR A 347 -11.41 7.17 -8.89
N VAL A 348 -11.57 8.34 -9.52
CA VAL A 348 -11.20 8.54 -10.92
C VAL A 348 -9.68 8.75 -11.00
N SER A 349 -8.99 7.87 -11.71
CA SER A 349 -7.57 8.04 -12.03
C SER A 349 -7.37 7.90 -13.52
N GLN A 350 -6.58 8.80 -14.13
CA GLN A 350 -6.33 8.82 -15.58
C GLN A 350 -7.61 8.87 -16.45
N GLY A 351 -8.71 9.40 -15.91
CA GLY A 351 -10.01 9.42 -16.59
C GLY A 351 -10.75 8.07 -16.58
N MET A 352 -10.27 7.11 -15.79
CA MET A 352 -10.78 5.75 -15.67
C MET A 352 -11.33 5.48 -14.25
N THR A 353 -12.24 4.50 -14.14
CA THR A 353 -12.76 3.95 -12.88
C THR A 353 -13.00 2.45 -13.07
N ASN A 354 -12.93 1.66 -11.99
CA ASN A 354 -13.24 0.23 -12.09
C ASN A 354 -14.75 -0.01 -12.19
N GLN A 355 -15.25 -0.30 -13.40
CA GLN A 355 -16.66 -0.66 -13.62
C GLN A 355 -17.02 -2.06 -13.09
N PHE A 356 -16.02 -2.93 -12.89
CA PHE A 356 -16.18 -4.32 -12.44
C PHE A 356 -16.05 -4.49 -10.92
N TRP A 357 -16.09 -3.39 -10.16
CA TRP A 357 -15.80 -3.39 -8.72
C TRP A 357 -16.72 -4.31 -7.90
N GLN A 358 -17.98 -4.50 -8.31
CA GLN A 358 -18.91 -5.41 -7.63
C GLN A 358 -18.44 -6.86 -7.76
N SER A 359 -18.04 -7.27 -8.96
CA SER A 359 -17.52 -8.60 -9.21
C SER A 359 -16.17 -8.82 -8.54
N LEU A 360 -15.30 -7.80 -8.50
CA LEU A 360 -14.09 -7.81 -7.69
C LEU A 360 -14.37 -8.08 -6.20
N TYR A 361 -15.40 -7.45 -5.63
CA TYR A 361 -15.77 -7.62 -4.22
C TYR A 361 -16.32 -9.02 -3.96
N GLN A 362 -17.15 -9.53 -4.86
CA GLN A 362 -17.66 -10.90 -4.83
C GLN A 362 -16.51 -11.93 -4.86
N GLU A 363 -15.55 -11.77 -5.77
CA GLU A 363 -14.41 -12.68 -5.87
C GLU A 363 -13.42 -12.53 -4.72
N THR A 364 -13.32 -11.35 -4.11
CA THR A 364 -12.63 -11.16 -2.84
C THR A 364 -13.27 -12.02 -1.74
N PHE A 365 -14.59 -11.96 -1.60
CA PHE A 365 -15.32 -12.78 -0.63
C PHE A 365 -15.17 -14.28 -0.92
N ARG A 366 -15.28 -14.69 -2.18
CA ARG A 366 -15.06 -16.10 -2.60
C ARG A 366 -13.66 -16.56 -2.23
N PHE A 367 -12.63 -15.76 -2.49
CA PHE A 367 -11.26 -16.08 -2.15
C PHE A 367 -11.06 -16.22 -0.63
N LEU A 368 -11.55 -15.24 0.14
CA LEU A 368 -11.43 -15.29 1.60
C LEU A 368 -12.13 -16.50 2.21
N THR A 369 -13.24 -16.95 1.64
CA THR A 369 -14.01 -18.11 2.15
C THR A 369 -13.54 -19.46 1.60
N THR A 370 -13.04 -19.53 0.37
CA THR A 370 -12.75 -20.80 -0.33
C THR A 370 -11.30 -20.97 -0.76
N GLY A 371 -10.54 -19.87 -0.83
CA GLY A 371 -9.19 -19.84 -1.39
C GLY A 371 -9.15 -19.85 -2.92
N LYS A 372 -10.29 -19.66 -3.59
CA LYS A 372 -10.42 -19.68 -5.05
C LYS A 372 -11.09 -18.42 -5.59
N VAL A 373 -10.85 -18.16 -6.87
CA VAL A 373 -11.43 -17.06 -7.66
C VAL A 373 -12.00 -17.64 -8.95
N GLU A 374 -13.14 -17.12 -9.38
CA GLU A 374 -13.70 -17.35 -10.71
C GLU A 374 -13.30 -16.21 -11.65
N TYR A 375 -12.25 -16.42 -12.45
CA TYR A 375 -11.69 -15.38 -13.30
C TYR A 375 -12.67 -14.85 -14.36
N SER A 376 -13.64 -15.66 -14.80
CA SER A 376 -14.71 -15.20 -15.71
C SER A 376 -15.63 -14.16 -15.08
N ASN A 377 -15.76 -14.13 -13.75
CA ASN A 377 -16.58 -13.14 -13.06
C ASN A 377 -15.84 -11.79 -12.91
N MET A 378 -14.50 -11.79 -12.87
CA MET A 378 -13.71 -10.58 -12.58
C MET A 378 -13.96 -9.41 -13.54
N SER A 379 -14.29 -9.67 -14.81
CA SER A 379 -14.67 -8.67 -15.82
C SER A 379 -16.15 -8.75 -16.22
N ASN A 380 -17.01 -9.24 -15.33
CA ASN A 380 -18.45 -9.21 -15.52
C ASN A 380 -19.06 -7.97 -14.86
N LEU A 381 -20.00 -7.32 -15.56
CA LEU A 381 -20.79 -6.22 -15.00
C LEU A 381 -22.00 -6.74 -14.20
N ASP A 382 -22.48 -7.93 -14.57
CA ASP A 382 -23.50 -8.62 -13.81
C ASP A 382 -22.86 -9.35 -12.63
N GLN A 383 -23.50 -9.23 -11.47
CA GLN A 383 -23.05 -9.92 -10.26
C GLN A 383 -23.34 -11.42 -10.35
N SER A 384 -22.42 -12.24 -9.84
CA SER A 384 -22.64 -13.67 -9.74
C SER A 384 -23.80 -13.99 -8.79
N THR A 385 -24.66 -14.92 -9.19
CA THR A 385 -25.85 -15.34 -8.45
C THR A 385 -25.56 -16.32 -7.31
N ASP A 386 -24.38 -16.95 -7.31
CA ASP A 386 -23.96 -17.90 -6.28
C ASP A 386 -23.26 -17.23 -5.08
N LEU A 387 -23.05 -15.91 -5.15
CA LEU A 387 -22.41 -15.10 -4.12
C LEU A 387 -23.37 -14.02 -3.58
N PRO A 388 -23.14 -13.52 -2.35
CA PRO A 388 -23.93 -12.43 -1.82
C PRO A 388 -23.86 -11.19 -2.72
N THR A 389 -25.00 -10.53 -2.90
CA THR A 389 -25.13 -9.33 -3.71
C THR A 389 -24.38 -8.17 -3.09
N VAL A 390 -23.59 -7.47 -3.91
CA VAL A 390 -22.96 -6.20 -3.57
C VAL A 390 -23.97 -5.07 -3.82
N PRO A 391 -24.22 -4.18 -2.84
CA PRO A 391 -25.13 -3.05 -3.02
C PRO A 391 -24.72 -2.15 -4.21
N GLN A 392 -25.71 -1.52 -4.86
CA GLN A 392 -25.45 -0.50 -5.88
C GLN A 392 -24.90 0.78 -5.24
N MET A 393 -24.20 1.61 -6.04
CA MET A 393 -23.84 2.97 -5.58
C MET A 393 -25.13 3.78 -5.41
N GLN A 394 -25.36 4.28 -4.19
CA GLN A 394 -26.48 5.19 -3.88
C GLN A 394 -26.14 6.62 -4.27
#